data_AF-A0A0K0DA52-F1
#
_entry.id   AF-A0A0K0DA52-F1
#
_cell.length_a   1.000
_cell.length_b   1.000
_cell.length_c   1.000
_cell.angle_alpha   90.00
_cell.angle_beta   90.00
_cell.angle_gamma   90.00
#
_symmetry.space_group_name_H-M   'P 1'
#
loop_
_entity.id
_entity.type
_entity.pdbx_description
1 polymer ?
#
loop_
_entity_poly.entity_id
_entity_poly.type
_entity_poly.pdbx_seq_one_letter_code
_entity_poly.pdbx_strand_id
1 'polypeptide(L)'
;MSAPGAPKKSRRSHESIPDFKEDDVQPIDVFCVEPSDPSITKNELDYYLETFTVRAVWLSEEKALEVSSNDDAFYFVAVFRGRVFEHLKKIGVNIGGCLPRWDFPVYALNLTGACVCFTGLSLQKREELKVKTNYMNGVVSPSLTEKVTHLVTDYCDTEARRMGLPIMSPLWIDQAWEAAQAFSLENFVITATGVGGRERMDIARLIELNGGRFSGDMKRNECTHLIADKTRGVKFKKAREWNTIKIVRSSWLRKSVIAGYVLPERY
;
A
#
# COMPACT_ATOMS: atom_id res chain seq x y z
N MET A 1 -7.39 42.44 -52.69
CA MET A 1 -6.35 41.97 -51.77
C MET A 1 -6.94 40.81 -50.98
N SER A 2 -6.57 39.59 -51.31
CA SER A 2 -7.15 38.35 -50.75
C SER A 2 -6.18 37.73 -49.74
N ALA A 3 -6.74 37.18 -48.65
CA ALA A 3 -6.01 36.68 -47.48
C ALA A 3 -5.11 35.47 -47.78
N PRO A 4 -4.04 35.22 -46.99
CA PRO A 4 -3.12 34.10 -47.19
C PRO A 4 -3.76 32.75 -46.83
N GLY A 5 -3.43 31.72 -47.59
CA GLY A 5 -3.94 30.34 -47.42
C GLY A 5 -3.38 29.62 -46.19
N ALA A 6 -4.20 28.74 -45.61
CA ALA A 6 -3.90 27.97 -44.41
C ALA A 6 -2.75 26.95 -44.60
N PRO A 7 -1.99 26.61 -43.53
CA PRO A 7 -0.86 25.67 -43.63
C PRO A 7 -1.35 24.24 -43.92
N LYS A 8 -0.66 23.55 -44.83
CA LYS A 8 -0.91 22.14 -45.15
C LYS A 8 -0.57 21.26 -43.95
N LYS A 9 -1.55 20.48 -43.46
CA LYS A 9 -1.34 19.43 -42.45
C LYS A 9 -0.31 18.41 -42.97
N SER A 10 0.76 18.19 -42.21
CA SER A 10 1.69 17.09 -42.47
C SER A 10 0.95 15.76 -42.24
N ARG A 11 1.04 14.89 -43.24
CA ARG A 11 0.47 13.54 -43.20
C ARG A 11 1.40 12.71 -42.32
N ARG A 12 1.09 12.58 -41.03
CA ARG A 12 1.76 11.64 -40.12
C ARG A 12 1.58 10.24 -40.72
N SER A 13 2.69 9.57 -41.02
CA SER A 13 2.69 8.15 -41.36
C SER A 13 2.02 7.38 -40.22
N HIS A 14 1.08 6.51 -40.57
CA HIS A 14 0.61 5.46 -39.66
C HIS A 14 1.79 4.51 -39.47
N GLU A 15 2.65 4.78 -38.48
CA GLU A 15 3.44 3.71 -37.89
C GLU A 15 2.47 2.88 -37.06
N SER A 16 2.14 1.72 -37.59
CA SER A 16 1.46 0.65 -36.86
C SER A 16 2.23 0.38 -35.57
N ILE A 17 1.53 0.48 -34.44
CA ILE A 17 2.02 0.03 -33.14
C ILE A 17 2.46 -1.44 -33.33
N PRO A 18 3.71 -1.81 -32.99
CA PRO A 18 4.13 -3.19 -33.12
C PRO A 18 3.22 -4.07 -32.26
N ASP A 19 2.72 -5.15 -32.86
CA ASP A 19 1.99 -6.21 -32.16
C ASP A 19 2.85 -6.68 -30.98
N PHE A 20 2.44 -6.35 -29.76
CA PHE A 20 3.01 -6.95 -28.56
C PHE A 20 2.60 -8.42 -28.53
N LYS A 21 3.53 -9.29 -28.93
CA LYS A 21 3.41 -10.73 -28.67
C LYS A 21 3.68 -10.92 -27.18
N GLU A 22 2.76 -11.57 -26.47
CA GLU A 22 2.91 -11.96 -25.05
C GLU A 22 4.19 -12.78 -24.78
N ASP A 23 4.82 -13.31 -25.83
CA ASP A 23 6.02 -14.14 -25.79
C ASP A 23 7.36 -13.36 -25.68
N ASP A 24 7.37 -12.02 -25.77
CA ASP A 24 8.61 -11.19 -25.69
C ASP A 24 8.95 -10.70 -24.26
N VAL A 25 8.21 -11.12 -23.22
CA VAL A 25 8.54 -10.77 -21.83
C VAL A 25 9.64 -11.71 -21.34
N GLN A 26 10.86 -11.17 -21.17
CA GLN A 26 11.92 -11.91 -20.49
C GLN A 26 11.47 -12.28 -19.07
N PRO A 27 11.78 -13.50 -18.58
CA PRO A 27 11.44 -13.88 -17.22
C PRO A 27 12.13 -12.91 -16.25
N ILE A 28 11.32 -12.19 -15.47
CA ILE A 28 11.83 -11.34 -14.39
C ILE A 28 12.29 -12.26 -13.26
N ASP A 29 13.52 -12.08 -12.79
CA ASP A 29 14.04 -12.83 -11.65
C ASP A 29 13.33 -12.39 -10.36
N VAL A 30 12.81 -13.38 -9.62
CA VAL A 30 12.08 -13.16 -8.37
C VAL A 30 12.75 -13.94 -7.25
N PHE A 31 13.21 -13.23 -6.23
CA PHE A 31 13.90 -13.79 -5.08
C PHE A 31 13.14 -13.53 -3.78
N CYS A 32 13.02 -14.56 -2.95
CA CYS A 32 12.55 -14.46 -1.58
C CYS A 32 13.75 -14.41 -0.65
N VAL A 33 13.89 -13.34 0.12
CA VAL A 33 14.96 -13.21 1.10
C VAL A 33 14.61 -14.07 2.31
N GLU A 34 15.56 -14.87 2.76
CA GLU A 34 15.43 -15.67 3.97
C GLU A 34 15.20 -14.76 5.18
N PRO A 35 14.17 -15.04 5.98
CA PRO A 35 13.83 -14.23 7.14
C PRO A 35 14.89 -14.41 8.23
N SER A 36 15.73 -13.39 8.40
CA SER A 36 16.84 -13.42 9.37
C SER A 36 16.72 -12.39 10.49
N ASP A 37 15.76 -11.47 10.38
CA ASP A 37 15.56 -10.44 11.40
C ASP A 37 14.99 -11.06 12.70
N PRO A 38 15.66 -10.91 13.84
CA PRO A 38 15.26 -11.52 15.11
C PRO A 38 13.95 -10.94 15.69
N SER A 39 13.47 -9.82 15.16
CA SER A 39 12.15 -9.24 15.49
C SER A 39 10.99 -9.88 14.73
N ILE A 40 11.26 -10.83 13.83
CA ILE A 40 10.21 -11.56 13.09
C ILE A 40 9.50 -12.50 14.06
N THR A 41 8.18 -12.31 14.16
CA THR A 41 7.33 -13.20 14.94
C THR A 41 7.10 -14.52 14.22
N LYS A 42 6.81 -15.59 14.96
CA LYS A 42 6.45 -16.89 14.38
C LYS A 42 5.30 -16.80 13.37
N ASN A 43 4.31 -15.94 13.63
CA ASN A 43 3.17 -15.74 12.74
C ASN A 43 3.56 -15.05 11.42
N GLU A 44 4.46 -14.04 11.48
CA GLU A 44 5.00 -13.39 10.28
C GLU A 44 5.82 -14.38 9.44
N LEU A 45 6.62 -15.23 10.10
CA LEU A 45 7.42 -16.27 9.46
C LEU A 45 6.57 -17.33 8.77
N ASP A 46 5.60 -17.92 9.49
CA ASP A 46 4.72 -18.97 8.96
C ASP A 46 3.95 -18.45 7.73
N TYR A 47 3.45 -17.21 7.78
CA TYR A 47 2.74 -16.60 6.66
C TYR A 47 3.63 -16.32 5.45
N TYR A 48 4.84 -15.81 5.67
CA TYR A 48 5.80 -15.55 4.61
C TYR A 48 6.19 -16.85 3.89
N LEU A 49 6.48 -17.91 4.65
CA LEU A 49 6.78 -19.23 4.12
C LEU A 49 5.58 -19.83 3.38
N GLU A 50 4.36 -19.76 3.93
CA GLU A 50 3.13 -20.22 3.28
C GLU A 50 2.87 -19.50 1.94
N THR A 51 3.15 -18.19 1.89
CA THR A 51 2.90 -17.35 0.71
C THR A 51 3.83 -17.70 -0.46
N PHE A 52 5.08 -18.10 -0.19
CA PHE A 52 6.12 -18.32 -1.21
C PHE A 52 6.52 -19.80 -1.39
N THR A 53 5.63 -20.73 -1.06
CA THR A 53 5.89 -22.19 -1.03
C THR A 53 6.21 -22.86 -2.38
N VAL A 54 5.88 -22.25 -3.53
CA VAL A 54 5.96 -22.94 -4.84
C VAL A 54 6.81 -22.12 -5.82
N ARG A 55 7.98 -22.64 -6.18
CA ARG A 55 8.94 -22.11 -7.18
C ARG A 55 9.70 -20.82 -6.83
N ALA A 56 9.68 -20.36 -5.57
CA ALA A 56 10.49 -19.21 -5.16
C ALA A 56 11.99 -19.56 -5.10
N VAL A 57 12.84 -18.68 -5.63
CA VAL A 57 14.29 -18.75 -5.43
C VAL A 57 14.63 -18.03 -4.12
N TRP A 58 15.28 -18.72 -3.19
CA TRP A 58 15.59 -18.16 -1.88
C TRP A 58 16.99 -17.56 -1.83
N LEU A 59 17.10 -16.32 -1.34
CA LEU A 59 18.36 -15.62 -1.09
C LEU A 59 18.64 -15.61 0.41
N SER A 60 19.82 -16.08 0.81
CA SER A 60 20.28 -15.88 2.18
C SER A 60 20.47 -14.40 2.47
N GLU A 61 20.48 -14.04 3.74
CA GLU A 61 20.74 -12.67 4.18
C GLU A 61 22.06 -12.12 3.62
N GLU A 62 23.13 -12.90 3.64
CA GLU A 62 24.45 -12.45 3.16
C GLU A 62 24.39 -12.10 1.68
N LYS A 63 23.73 -12.95 0.87
CA LYS A 63 23.57 -12.70 -0.57
C LYS A 63 22.67 -11.51 -0.85
N ALA A 64 21.62 -11.30 -0.05
CA ALA A 64 20.75 -10.15 -0.18
C ALA A 64 21.49 -8.82 0.12
N LEU A 65 22.49 -8.86 1.01
CA LEU A 65 23.35 -7.70 1.31
C LEU A 65 24.42 -7.44 0.24
N GLU A 66 24.70 -8.41 -0.63
CA GLU A 66 25.62 -8.26 -1.77
C GLU A 66 24.93 -7.70 -3.03
N VAL A 67 23.60 -7.59 -3.02
CA VAL A 67 22.80 -7.05 -4.14
C VAL A 67 23.20 -5.61 -4.45
N SER A 68 23.25 -5.29 -5.75
CA SER A 68 23.64 -3.98 -6.28
C SER A 68 22.49 -3.27 -7.00
N SER A 69 22.61 -1.95 -7.21
CA SER A 69 21.54 -1.07 -7.73
C SER A 69 21.12 -1.29 -9.19
N ASN A 70 21.83 -2.15 -9.94
CA ASN A 70 21.55 -2.41 -11.35
C ASN A 70 20.79 -3.74 -11.57
N ASP A 71 20.25 -4.33 -10.50
CA ASP A 71 19.47 -5.57 -10.60
C ASP A 71 17.98 -5.23 -10.83
N ASP A 72 17.46 -5.62 -12.00
CA ASP A 72 16.05 -5.48 -12.35
C ASP A 72 15.16 -6.55 -11.67
N ALA A 73 15.73 -7.44 -10.85
CA ALA A 73 15.02 -8.46 -10.09
C ALA A 73 14.14 -7.90 -8.98
N PHE A 74 13.20 -8.74 -8.53
CA PHE A 74 12.30 -8.47 -7.41
C PHE A 74 12.73 -9.23 -6.17
N TYR A 75 12.81 -8.53 -5.05
CA TYR A 75 13.19 -9.08 -3.75
C TYR A 75 12.01 -9.01 -2.79
N PHE A 76 11.51 -10.17 -2.39
CA PHE A 76 10.49 -10.28 -1.35
C PHE A 76 11.17 -10.40 0.00
N VAL A 77 10.74 -9.60 0.97
CA VAL A 77 11.20 -9.67 2.36
C VAL A 77 10.03 -10.01 3.28
N ALA A 78 10.30 -10.76 4.34
CA ALA A 78 9.29 -11.14 5.32
C ALA A 78 8.70 -9.92 6.05
N VAL A 79 9.54 -8.92 6.29
CA VAL A 79 9.19 -7.69 7.02
C VAL A 79 9.89 -6.48 6.39
N PHE A 80 9.24 -5.32 6.39
CA PHE A 80 9.81 -4.03 5.94
C PHE A 80 10.58 -3.33 7.06
N ARG A 81 11.45 -4.08 7.73
CA ARG A 81 12.34 -3.59 8.78
C ARG A 81 13.59 -4.48 8.79
N GLY A 82 14.65 -3.98 9.41
CA GLY A 82 15.89 -4.72 9.53
C GLY A 82 16.91 -4.39 8.44
N ARG A 83 18.10 -4.96 8.62
CA ARG A 83 19.33 -4.64 7.88
C ARG A 83 19.20 -4.92 6.38
N VAL A 84 18.58 -6.04 6.00
CA VAL A 84 18.39 -6.39 4.58
C VAL A 84 17.41 -5.43 3.90
N PHE A 85 16.28 -5.13 4.54
CA PHE A 85 15.30 -4.19 3.99
C PHE A 85 15.92 -2.80 3.78
N GLU A 86 16.65 -2.28 4.76
CA GLU A 86 17.30 -0.96 4.65
C GLU A 86 18.38 -0.93 3.57
N HIS A 87 19.14 -2.02 3.39
CA HIS A 87 20.12 -2.14 2.31
C HIS A 87 19.46 -2.10 0.93
N LEU A 88 18.49 -3.00 0.69
CA LEU A 88 17.77 -3.09 -0.58
C LEU A 88 17.05 -1.77 -0.92
N LYS A 89 16.51 -1.09 0.10
CA LYS A 89 15.84 0.20 -0.05
C LYS A 89 16.83 1.30 -0.45
N LYS A 90 18.03 1.29 0.15
CA LYS A 90 19.08 2.28 -0.14
C LYS A 90 19.62 2.18 -1.56
N ILE A 91 19.74 0.97 -2.08
CA ILE A 91 20.21 0.73 -3.46
C ILE A 91 19.10 0.92 -4.50
N GLY A 92 17.84 1.00 -4.08
CA GLY A 92 16.70 1.33 -4.94
C GLY A 92 16.20 0.17 -5.81
N VAL A 93 16.38 -1.07 -5.38
CA VAL A 93 15.84 -2.25 -6.10
C VAL A 93 14.34 -2.45 -5.84
N ASN A 94 13.71 -3.33 -6.62
CA ASN A 94 12.28 -3.63 -6.49
C ASN A 94 12.03 -4.53 -5.26
N ILE A 95 11.50 -3.96 -4.17
CA ILE A 95 11.23 -4.69 -2.93
C ILE A 95 9.73 -4.94 -2.78
N GLY A 96 9.36 -6.21 -2.66
CA GLY A 96 8.02 -6.67 -2.35
C GLY A 96 7.89 -7.20 -0.92
N GLY A 97 6.65 -7.27 -0.44
CA GLY A 97 6.29 -7.97 0.79
C GLY A 97 4.90 -8.58 0.64
N CYS A 98 4.47 -9.41 1.58
CA CYS A 98 3.18 -10.10 1.44
C CYS A 98 1.96 -9.18 1.68
N LEU A 99 1.60 -8.31 0.75
CA LEU A 99 0.26 -7.73 0.48
C LEU A 99 0.27 -7.31 -1.01
N PRO A 100 -0.89 -7.28 -1.72
CA PRO A 100 -0.98 -7.70 -3.12
C PRO A 100 -0.14 -6.87 -4.10
N ARG A 101 0.51 -7.58 -5.04
CA ARG A 101 1.21 -7.16 -6.29
C ARG A 101 1.39 -5.65 -6.50
N TRP A 102 2.55 -5.11 -6.14
CA TRP A 102 3.01 -3.80 -6.61
C TRP A 102 4.51 -3.80 -6.91
N ASP A 103 4.92 -2.96 -7.84
CA ASP A 103 6.33 -2.73 -8.22
C ASP A 103 7.06 -1.79 -7.24
N PHE A 104 6.51 -1.59 -6.03
CA PHE A 104 7.02 -0.63 -5.04
C PHE A 104 6.65 -1.02 -3.60
N PRO A 105 7.47 -0.63 -2.60
CA PRO A 105 7.19 -0.89 -1.20
C PRO A 105 5.99 -0.06 -0.71
N VAL A 106 5.10 -0.69 0.08
CA VAL A 106 3.90 -0.06 0.63
C VAL A 106 4.01 0.04 2.16
N TYR A 107 4.00 1.27 2.66
CA TYR A 107 4.04 1.63 4.09
C TYR A 107 2.63 1.77 4.70
N ALA A 108 1.72 2.44 3.99
CA ALA A 108 0.35 2.70 4.45
C ALA A 108 -0.65 2.47 3.31
N LEU A 109 -1.94 2.38 3.64
CA LEU A 109 -3.00 2.05 2.67
C LEU A 109 -3.90 3.25 2.35
N ASN A 110 -3.54 4.44 2.80
CA ASN A 110 -4.41 5.62 2.76
C ASN A 110 -4.59 6.26 1.38
N LEU A 111 -3.76 5.91 0.39
CA LEU A 111 -3.97 6.21 -1.02
C LEU A 111 -4.34 4.99 -1.87
N THR A 112 -4.81 3.90 -1.24
CA THR A 112 -5.29 2.71 -1.98
C THR A 112 -6.34 3.09 -3.02
N GLY A 113 -6.07 2.78 -4.28
CA GLY A 113 -6.96 3.08 -5.40
C GLY A 113 -6.82 4.49 -5.98
N ALA A 114 -5.93 5.33 -5.43
CA ALA A 114 -5.58 6.59 -6.05
C ALA A 114 -4.63 6.35 -7.24
N CYS A 115 -4.95 6.95 -8.39
CA CYS A 115 -4.06 7.07 -9.54
C CYS A 115 -3.81 8.56 -9.77
N VAL A 116 -2.59 9.00 -9.45
CA VAL A 116 -2.20 10.40 -9.40
C VAL A 116 -1.43 10.77 -10.66
N CYS A 117 -1.75 11.90 -11.28
CA CYS A 117 -0.93 12.49 -12.34
C CYS A 117 -0.41 13.85 -11.89
N PHE A 118 0.85 14.16 -12.20
CA PHE A 118 1.49 15.44 -11.84
C PHE A 118 1.59 16.37 -13.05
N THR A 119 1.21 17.65 -12.89
CA THR A 119 1.41 18.66 -13.93
C THR A 119 1.98 19.98 -13.38
N GLY A 120 2.91 20.55 -14.16
CA GLY A 120 3.68 21.76 -13.87
C GLY A 120 4.36 21.84 -12.50
N LEU A 121 4.70 20.70 -11.90
CA LEU A 121 5.63 20.59 -10.78
C LEU A 121 7.07 20.41 -11.28
N SER A 122 8.07 20.81 -10.49
CA SER A 122 9.49 20.53 -10.75
C SER A 122 9.78 19.02 -10.71
N LEU A 123 10.81 18.55 -11.42
CA LEU A 123 11.19 17.13 -11.44
C LEU A 123 11.48 16.60 -10.02
N GLN A 124 12.21 17.38 -9.22
CA GLN A 124 12.50 17.02 -7.84
C GLN A 124 11.23 16.81 -7.01
N LYS A 125 10.29 17.77 -7.05
CA LYS A 125 9.04 17.67 -6.28
C LYS A 125 8.17 16.50 -6.77
N ARG A 126 8.17 16.20 -8.08
CA ARG A 126 7.45 15.04 -8.62
C ARG A 126 7.99 13.73 -8.06
N GLU A 127 9.30 13.56 -8.00
CA GLU A 127 9.90 12.31 -7.50
C GLU A 127 9.63 12.14 -6.00
N GLU A 128 9.76 13.21 -5.21
CA GLU A 128 9.42 13.20 -3.78
C GLU A 128 7.95 12.79 -3.54
N LEU A 129 7.02 13.40 -4.27
CA LEU A 129 5.59 13.10 -4.14
C LEU A 129 5.24 11.71 -4.67
N LYS A 130 5.92 11.24 -5.72
CA LYS A 130 5.76 9.89 -6.26
C LYS A 130 6.14 8.83 -5.23
N VAL A 131 7.29 8.99 -4.59
CA VAL A 131 7.76 8.08 -3.53
C VAL A 131 6.72 8.01 -2.39
N LYS A 132 6.25 9.16 -1.89
CA LYS A 132 5.20 9.20 -0.85
C LYS A 132 3.89 8.54 -1.31
N THR A 133 3.48 8.82 -2.54
CA THR A 133 2.25 8.26 -3.12
C THR A 133 2.30 6.74 -3.17
N ASN A 134 3.41 6.20 -3.67
CA ASN A 134 3.66 4.76 -3.76
C ASN A 134 3.71 4.11 -2.37
N TYR A 135 4.42 4.72 -1.41
CA TYR A 135 4.42 4.25 -0.03
C TYR A 135 3.04 4.23 0.61
N MET A 136 2.11 5.07 0.18
CA MET A 136 0.73 5.08 0.67
C MET A 136 -0.23 4.22 -0.16
N ASN A 137 0.29 3.32 -1.01
CA ASN A 137 -0.47 2.43 -1.88
C ASN A 137 -1.24 3.13 -3.01
N GLY A 138 -0.82 4.35 -3.38
CA GLY A 138 -1.27 5.04 -4.58
C GLY A 138 -0.37 4.72 -5.77
N VAL A 139 -0.87 4.94 -6.98
CA VAL A 139 -0.11 4.76 -8.23
C VAL A 139 0.09 6.11 -8.89
N VAL A 140 1.27 6.36 -9.45
CA VAL A 140 1.52 7.56 -10.25
C VAL A 140 1.46 7.23 -11.74
N SER A 141 0.62 7.95 -12.48
CA SER A 141 0.55 7.89 -13.92
C SER A 141 1.45 8.96 -14.56
N PRO A 142 2.30 8.59 -15.54
CA PRO A 142 3.18 9.54 -16.22
C PRO A 142 2.42 10.51 -17.14
N SER A 143 1.17 10.20 -17.47
CA SER A 143 0.32 10.98 -18.37
C SER A 143 -1.12 11.02 -17.88
N LEU A 144 -1.88 12.02 -18.34
CA LEU A 144 -3.30 12.14 -18.02
C LEU A 144 -4.08 11.10 -18.84
N THR A 145 -4.53 10.03 -18.17
CA THR A 145 -5.29 8.92 -18.77
C THR A 145 -6.64 8.76 -18.06
N GLU A 146 -7.55 7.96 -18.62
CA GLU A 146 -8.86 7.67 -18.00
C GLU A 146 -8.76 6.96 -16.65
N LYS A 147 -7.61 6.33 -16.35
CA LYS A 147 -7.36 5.68 -15.05
C LYS A 147 -7.01 6.67 -13.95
N VAL A 148 -6.60 7.90 -14.31
CA VAL A 148 -6.21 8.94 -13.35
C VAL A 148 -7.44 9.33 -12.54
N THR A 149 -7.30 9.25 -11.22
CA THR A 149 -8.37 9.63 -10.29
C THR A 149 -8.15 11.01 -9.69
N HIS A 150 -6.90 11.49 -9.62
CA HIS A 150 -6.55 12.81 -9.08
C HIS A 150 -5.44 13.46 -9.91
N LEU A 151 -5.62 14.74 -10.26
CA LEU A 151 -4.53 15.56 -10.80
C LEU A 151 -3.89 16.36 -9.66
N VAL A 152 -2.57 16.33 -9.54
CA VAL A 152 -1.82 17.09 -8.54
C VAL A 152 -1.00 18.19 -9.21
N THR A 153 -1.23 19.43 -8.81
CA THR A 153 -0.62 20.62 -9.41
C THR A 153 -0.68 21.85 -8.50
N ASP A 154 0.22 22.82 -8.70
CA ASP A 154 0.27 24.10 -7.97
C ASP A 154 -0.64 25.19 -8.57
N TYR A 155 -1.31 24.93 -9.69
CA TYR A 155 -2.16 25.91 -10.36
C TYR A 155 -3.48 25.30 -10.87
N CYS A 156 -4.40 26.16 -11.30
CA CYS A 156 -5.65 25.70 -11.90
C CYS A 156 -5.43 25.13 -13.30
N ASP A 157 -5.55 23.81 -13.45
CA ASP A 157 -5.53 23.13 -14.73
C ASP A 157 -6.94 23.10 -15.36
N THR A 158 -7.11 23.71 -16.52
CA THR A 158 -8.42 23.81 -17.21
C THR A 158 -8.84 22.51 -17.88
N GLU A 159 -7.89 21.66 -18.27
CA GLU A 159 -8.16 20.37 -18.92
C GLU A 159 -8.67 19.35 -17.89
N ALA A 160 -8.08 19.31 -16.69
CA ALA A 160 -8.61 18.47 -15.60
C ALA A 160 -10.01 18.89 -15.14
N ARG A 161 -10.31 20.21 -15.13
CA ARG A 161 -11.69 20.69 -14.87
C ARG A 161 -12.67 20.18 -15.91
N ARG A 162 -12.27 20.16 -17.18
CA ARG A 162 -13.11 19.64 -18.29
C ARG A 162 -13.37 18.14 -18.14
N MET A 163 -12.40 17.39 -17.62
CA MET A 163 -12.51 15.96 -17.35
C MET A 163 -13.24 15.63 -16.04
N GLY A 164 -13.62 16.63 -15.23
CA GLY A 164 -14.26 16.42 -13.94
C GLY A 164 -13.36 15.77 -12.89
N LEU A 165 -12.04 15.80 -13.10
CA LEU A 165 -11.07 15.21 -12.18
C LEU A 165 -10.86 16.13 -10.97
N PRO A 166 -10.81 15.58 -9.74
CA PRO A 166 -10.32 16.31 -8.58
C PRO A 166 -8.92 16.89 -8.83
N ILE A 167 -8.80 18.21 -8.66
CA ILE A 167 -7.52 18.93 -8.73
C ILE A 167 -7.04 19.16 -7.30
N MET A 168 -5.91 18.55 -6.98
CA MET A 168 -5.33 18.54 -5.64
C MET A 168 -4.02 19.33 -5.63
N SER A 169 -3.75 20.06 -4.54
CA SER A 169 -2.43 20.65 -4.32
C SER A 169 -1.41 19.57 -3.91
N PRO A 170 -0.10 19.75 -4.13
CA PRO A 170 0.94 18.88 -3.57
C PRO A 170 0.83 18.63 -2.06
N LEU A 171 0.34 19.63 -1.32
CA LEU A 171 0.09 19.52 0.12
C LEU A 171 -0.86 18.39 0.50
N TRP A 172 -1.76 17.97 -0.39
CA TRP A 172 -2.66 16.85 -0.12
C TRP A 172 -1.89 15.54 0.10
N ILE A 173 -0.88 15.26 -0.73
CA ILE A 173 -0.02 14.08 -0.56
C ILE A 173 0.86 14.24 0.68
N ASP A 174 1.41 15.43 0.90
CA ASP A 174 2.25 15.70 2.07
C ASP A 174 1.45 15.50 3.39
N GLN A 175 0.21 16.00 3.46
CA GLN A 175 -0.69 15.80 4.60
C GLN A 175 -1.15 14.35 4.74
N ALA A 176 -1.43 13.66 3.63
CA ALA A 176 -1.74 12.23 3.67
C ALA A 176 -0.56 11.43 4.24
N TRP A 177 0.68 11.82 3.90
CA TRP A 177 1.90 11.20 4.41
C TRP A 177 2.11 11.48 5.90
N GLU A 178 1.85 12.71 6.36
CA GLU A 178 1.87 13.05 7.78
C GLU A 178 0.83 12.24 8.58
N ALA A 179 -0.40 12.12 8.05
CA ALA A 179 -1.44 11.32 8.67
C ALA A 179 -1.07 9.83 8.73
N ALA A 180 -0.49 9.27 7.66
CA ALA A 180 -0.02 7.88 7.63
C ALA A 180 1.03 7.61 8.71
N GLN A 181 1.97 8.54 8.92
CA GLN A 181 3.01 8.40 9.96
C GLN A 181 2.47 8.62 11.38
N ALA A 182 1.42 9.43 11.54
CA ALA A 182 0.79 9.68 12.83
C ALA A 182 -0.21 8.60 13.24
N PHE A 183 -0.66 7.76 12.30
CA PHE A 183 -1.60 6.69 12.58
C PHE A 183 -0.96 5.63 13.48
N SER A 184 -1.52 5.45 14.66
CA SER A 184 -1.06 4.46 15.63
C SER A 184 -2.23 3.86 16.40
N LEU A 185 -2.11 2.56 16.65
CA LEU A 185 -2.97 1.72 17.46
C LEU A 185 -2.26 1.28 18.75
N GLU A 186 -1.15 1.89 19.16
CA GLU A 186 -0.35 1.53 20.35
C GLU A 186 -1.17 1.26 21.62
N ASN A 187 -2.25 2.02 21.81
CA ASN A 187 -3.12 1.89 22.99
C ASN A 187 -4.29 0.90 22.81
N PHE A 188 -4.34 0.19 21.69
CA PHE A 188 -5.45 -0.68 21.33
C PHE A 188 -5.06 -2.15 21.51
N VAL A 189 -5.79 -2.81 22.40
CA VAL A 189 -5.80 -4.27 22.52
C VAL A 189 -7.09 -4.79 21.91
N ILE A 190 -6.99 -5.47 20.77
CA ILE A 190 -8.14 -5.81 19.94
C ILE A 190 -8.24 -7.33 19.81
N THR A 191 -9.45 -7.86 19.93
CA THR A 191 -9.74 -9.26 19.60
C THR A 191 -10.79 -9.31 18.50
N ALA A 192 -10.93 -10.46 17.84
CA ALA A 192 -11.95 -10.67 16.82
C ALA A 192 -12.81 -11.92 17.12
N THR A 193 -14.05 -11.90 16.65
CA THR A 193 -14.97 -13.03 16.72
C THR A 193 -15.76 -13.19 15.41
N GLY A 194 -16.08 -14.43 15.04
CA GLY A 194 -16.85 -14.72 13.83
C GLY A 194 -16.10 -14.51 12.51
N VAL A 195 -14.80 -14.20 12.57
CA VAL A 195 -13.87 -14.11 11.43
C VAL A 195 -12.99 -15.37 11.39
N GLY A 196 -12.81 -15.95 10.20
CA GLY A 196 -12.11 -17.23 10.00
C GLY A 196 -10.73 -17.07 9.39
N GLY A 197 -9.84 -18.05 9.63
CA GLY A 197 -8.54 -18.27 8.97
C GLY A 197 -7.82 -17.00 8.51
N ARG A 198 -7.76 -16.81 7.19
CA ARG A 198 -7.07 -15.70 6.52
C ARG A 198 -7.53 -14.31 6.96
N GLU A 199 -8.85 -14.08 7.06
CA GLU A 199 -9.36 -12.77 7.45
C GLU A 199 -8.95 -12.39 8.88
N ARG A 200 -8.88 -13.39 9.77
CA ARG A 200 -8.40 -13.17 11.14
C ARG A 200 -6.92 -12.82 11.18
N MET A 201 -6.11 -13.44 10.32
CA MET A 201 -4.68 -13.13 10.19
C MET A 201 -4.47 -11.73 9.62
N ASP A 202 -5.22 -11.35 8.58
CA ASP A 202 -5.17 -10.00 8.00
C ASP A 202 -5.53 -8.93 9.04
N ILE A 203 -6.57 -9.16 9.83
CA ILE A 203 -6.97 -8.26 10.91
C ILE A 203 -5.86 -8.15 11.95
N ALA A 204 -5.33 -9.28 12.43
CA ALA A 204 -4.26 -9.30 13.43
C ALA A 204 -3.04 -8.51 12.95
N ARG A 205 -2.61 -8.76 11.71
CA ARG A 205 -1.48 -8.07 11.10
C ARG A 205 -1.74 -6.58 10.91
N LEU A 206 -2.92 -6.19 10.43
CA LEU A 206 -3.28 -4.78 10.33
C LEU A 206 -3.26 -4.08 11.69
N ILE A 207 -3.60 -4.77 12.76
CA ILE A 207 -3.52 -4.19 14.11
C ILE A 207 -2.05 -4.04 14.53
N GLU A 208 -1.25 -5.10 14.39
CA GLU A 208 0.14 -5.16 14.83
C GLU A 208 1.07 -4.25 14.02
N LEU A 209 0.91 -4.18 12.71
CA LEU A 209 1.67 -3.26 11.84
C LEU A 209 1.45 -1.80 12.20
N ASN A 210 0.30 -1.47 12.78
CA ASN A 210 -0.02 -0.11 13.18
C ASN A 210 0.18 0.08 14.70
N GLY A 211 0.97 -0.77 15.35
CA GLY A 211 1.37 -0.63 16.76
C GLY A 211 0.40 -1.22 17.79
N GLY A 212 -0.77 -1.70 17.37
CA GLY A 212 -1.74 -2.30 18.29
C GLY A 212 -1.42 -3.75 18.66
N ARG A 213 -2.11 -4.26 19.69
CA ARG A 213 -1.97 -5.66 20.12
C ARG A 213 -3.19 -6.47 19.73
N PHE A 214 -3.03 -7.46 18.85
CA PHE A 214 -4.06 -8.47 18.63
C PHE A 214 -4.04 -9.51 19.76
N SER A 215 -5.21 -9.87 20.28
CA SER A 215 -5.33 -10.93 21.30
C SER A 215 -6.28 -12.02 20.86
N GLY A 216 -5.82 -13.27 20.97
CA GLY A 216 -6.64 -14.47 20.74
C GLY A 216 -7.81 -14.56 21.71
N ASP A 217 -7.61 -14.10 22.94
CA ASP A 217 -8.58 -14.11 24.03
C ASP A 217 -9.21 -12.73 24.25
N MET A 218 -10.35 -12.72 24.94
CA MET A 218 -11.04 -11.48 25.31
C MET A 218 -11.09 -11.37 26.83
N LYS A 219 -10.33 -10.42 27.39
CA LYS A 219 -10.26 -10.15 28.83
C LYS A 219 -10.82 -8.77 29.15
N ARG A 220 -11.63 -8.68 30.21
CA ARG A 220 -12.41 -7.47 30.55
C ARG A 220 -11.58 -6.19 30.75
N ASN A 221 -10.43 -6.31 31.40
CA ASN A 221 -9.60 -5.17 31.82
C ASN A 221 -8.38 -4.95 30.90
N GLU A 222 -8.24 -5.76 29.84
CA GLU A 222 -7.14 -5.62 28.88
C GLU A 222 -7.66 -5.30 27.49
N CYS A 223 -8.79 -5.90 27.07
CA CYS A 223 -9.33 -5.73 25.74
C CYS A 223 -10.07 -4.39 25.62
N THR A 224 -9.66 -3.59 24.64
CA THR A 224 -10.27 -2.28 24.33
C THR A 224 -11.38 -2.42 23.31
N HIS A 225 -11.17 -3.26 22.28
CA HIS A 225 -12.08 -3.42 21.15
C HIS A 225 -12.31 -4.88 20.79
N LEU A 226 -13.56 -5.19 20.42
CA LEU A 226 -13.96 -6.44 19.80
C LEU A 226 -14.41 -6.18 18.37
N ILE A 227 -13.70 -6.76 17.40
CA ILE A 227 -14.14 -6.83 16.00
C ILE A 227 -15.16 -7.96 15.88
N ALA A 228 -16.40 -7.61 15.51
CA ALA A 228 -17.53 -8.53 15.37
C ALA A 228 -18.45 -8.10 14.22
N ASP A 229 -18.27 -8.72 13.04
CA ASP A 229 -19.17 -8.48 11.89
C ASP A 229 -20.52 -9.18 12.02
N LYS A 230 -20.60 -10.18 12.91
CA LYS A 230 -21.82 -10.89 13.27
C LYS A 230 -22.13 -10.64 14.75
N THR A 231 -23.38 -10.33 15.05
CA THR A 231 -23.88 -10.04 16.41
C THR A 231 -24.15 -11.31 17.24
N ARG A 232 -23.28 -12.31 17.13
CA ARG A 232 -23.49 -13.64 17.72
C ARG A 232 -22.21 -14.14 18.39
N GLY A 233 -22.36 -15.10 19.30
CA GLY A 233 -21.25 -15.77 19.97
C GLY A 233 -20.95 -15.26 21.38
N VAL A 234 -20.15 -16.04 22.11
CA VAL A 234 -19.84 -15.80 23.53
C VAL A 234 -19.10 -14.49 23.74
N LYS A 235 -18.10 -14.19 22.89
CA LYS A 235 -17.34 -12.93 22.95
C LYS A 235 -18.24 -11.70 22.76
N PHE A 236 -19.15 -11.73 21.78
CA PHE A 236 -20.08 -10.60 21.56
C PHE A 236 -20.99 -10.36 22.77
N LYS A 237 -21.58 -11.42 23.34
CA LYS A 237 -22.42 -11.32 24.54
C LYS A 237 -21.63 -10.75 25.73
N LYS A 238 -20.41 -11.25 25.97
CA LYS A 238 -19.56 -10.79 27.07
C LYS A 238 -19.10 -9.33 26.90
N ALA A 239 -18.76 -8.91 25.69
CA ALA A 239 -18.41 -7.51 25.42
C ALA A 239 -19.59 -6.57 25.70
N ARG A 240 -20.82 -6.96 25.32
CA ARG A 240 -22.05 -6.22 25.66
C ARG A 240 -22.31 -6.18 27.16
N GLU A 241 -22.15 -7.30 27.87
CA GLU A 241 -22.32 -7.36 29.34
C GLU A 241 -21.30 -6.48 30.07
N TRP A 242 -20.03 -6.49 29.64
CA TRP A 242 -18.99 -5.75 30.34
C TRP A 242 -19.07 -4.25 30.13
N ASN A 243 -19.59 -3.80 28.98
CA ASN A 243 -19.76 -2.40 28.58
C ASN A 243 -18.48 -1.54 28.60
N THR A 244 -17.32 -2.15 28.87
CA THR A 244 -15.99 -1.53 28.82
C THR A 244 -15.30 -1.75 27.48
N ILE A 245 -15.73 -2.77 26.72
CA ILE A 245 -15.16 -3.13 25.41
C ILE A 245 -16.01 -2.50 24.30
N LYS A 246 -15.36 -1.73 23.43
CA LYS A 246 -15.99 -1.19 22.22
C LYS A 246 -16.20 -2.30 21.20
N ILE A 247 -17.41 -2.43 20.67
CA ILE A 247 -17.70 -3.40 19.62
C ILE A 247 -17.68 -2.66 18.29
N VAL A 248 -16.91 -3.15 17.34
CA VAL A 248 -16.73 -2.55 16.01
C VAL A 248 -16.78 -3.62 14.92
N ARG A 249 -17.00 -3.20 13.67
CA ARG A 249 -16.94 -4.08 12.49
C ARG A 249 -15.52 -4.13 11.93
N SER A 250 -15.17 -5.16 11.15
CA SER A 250 -13.85 -5.23 10.50
C SER A 250 -13.62 -4.04 9.55
N SER A 251 -14.69 -3.50 8.97
CA SER A 251 -14.65 -2.28 8.15
C SER A 251 -14.17 -1.05 8.92
N TRP A 252 -14.37 -0.97 10.24
CA TRP A 252 -13.87 0.15 11.05
C TRP A 252 -12.34 0.15 11.04
N LEU A 253 -11.71 -1.00 11.30
CA LEU A 253 -10.25 -1.12 11.28
C LEU A 253 -9.70 -0.76 9.90
N ARG A 254 -10.23 -1.38 8.84
CA ARG A 254 -9.78 -1.11 7.46
C ARG A 254 -9.93 0.35 7.09
N LYS A 255 -11.07 0.97 7.43
CA LYS A 255 -11.31 2.39 7.13
C LYS A 255 -10.45 3.32 7.98
N SER A 256 -10.14 2.98 9.23
CA SER A 256 -9.21 3.77 10.06
C SER A 256 -7.80 3.75 9.50
N VAL A 257 -7.32 2.57 9.07
CA VAL A 257 -6.01 2.42 8.40
C VAL A 257 -5.98 3.23 7.09
N ILE A 258 -7.03 3.13 6.27
CA ILE A 258 -7.13 3.91 5.01
C ILE A 258 -7.28 5.41 5.30
N ALA A 259 -7.95 5.80 6.38
CA ALA A 259 -8.10 7.20 6.71
C ALA A 259 -6.80 7.81 7.29
N GLY A 260 -5.88 6.99 7.79
CA GLY A 260 -4.70 7.45 8.52
C GLY A 260 -5.04 8.00 9.92
N TYR A 261 -6.22 7.69 10.46
CA TYR A 261 -6.61 8.05 11.82
C TYR A 261 -7.70 7.10 12.33
N VAL A 262 -7.83 6.99 13.66
CA VAL A 262 -8.86 6.15 14.28
C VAL A 262 -10.23 6.78 14.08
N LEU A 263 -11.11 6.07 13.36
CA LEU A 263 -12.49 6.51 13.15
C LEU A 263 -13.34 6.32 14.41
N PRO A 264 -14.45 7.07 14.57
CA PRO A 264 -15.38 6.84 15.67
C PRO A 264 -15.93 5.41 15.70
N GLU A 265 -16.00 4.82 16.89
CA GLU A 265 -16.50 3.45 17.11
C GLU A 265 -18.03 3.42 17.05
N ARG A 266 -18.57 3.42 15.83
CA ARG A 266 -20.00 3.22 15.57
C ARG A 266 -20.24 1.74 15.25
N TYR A 267 -21.03 1.06 16.09
CA TYR A 267 -21.48 -0.32 15.84
C TYR A 267 -22.83 -0.34 15.13
#